data_AF-A0AAV4UAG6-F1
#
_entry.id   AF-A0AAV4UAG6-F1
#
_cell.length_a   1.000
_cell.length_b   1.000
_cell.length_c   1.000
_cell.angle_alpha   90.00
_cell.angle_beta   90.00
_cell.angle_gamma   90.00
#
_symmetry.space_group_name_H-M   'P 1'
#
loop_
_entity.id
_entity.type
_entity.pdbx_description
1 polymer ?
#
loop_
_entity_poly.entity_id
_entity_poly.type
_entity_poly.pdbx_seq_one_letter_code
_entity_poly.pdbx_strand_id
1 'polypeptide(L)' 'MKFPSTLRISSVSVPHLFEIHKTESEKQLGHLGKNGSFSGVIGMLQRGEADLGVGGIGMLYERLDVVDFSHTYMIKD' A
#
# COMPACT_ATOMS: atom_id res chain seq x y z
N MET A 1 2.68 17.02 14.81
CA MET A 1 2.50 17.54 13.43
C MET A 1 1.13 17.05 12.93
N LYS A 2 0.25 17.91 12.42
CA LYS A 2 -1.10 17.52 11.96
C LYS A 2 -1.04 17.24 10.45
N PHE A 3 -1.27 16.00 10.03
CA PHE A 3 -1.37 15.66 8.62
C PHE A 3 -2.71 16.15 8.04
N PRO A 4 -2.74 16.66 6.80
CA PRO A 4 -3.96 17.18 6.20
C PRO A 4 -4.95 16.05 5.86
N SER A 5 -6.24 16.30 6.08
CA SER A 5 -7.35 15.39 5.73
C SER A 5 -7.59 15.27 4.22
N THR A 6 -6.86 16.04 3.41
CA THR A 6 -7.05 16.09 1.97
C THR A 6 -5.70 16.28 1.30
N LEU A 7 -5.33 15.35 0.43
CA LEU A 7 -4.13 15.45 -0.41
C LEU A 7 -4.51 16.18 -1.70
N ARG A 8 -3.96 17.39 -1.90
CA ARG A 8 -4.08 18.11 -3.17
C ARG A 8 -2.89 17.74 -4.05
N ILE A 9 -3.17 17.04 -5.15
CA ILE A 9 -2.16 16.66 -6.14
C ILE A 9 -2.25 17.65 -7.30
N SER A 10 -1.15 18.33 -7.60
CA SER A 10 -0.99 19.11 -8.83
C SER A 10 0.04 18.40 -9.69
N SER A 11 -0.35 18.00 -10.90
CA SER A 11 0.54 17.32 -11.84
C SER A 11 0.79 18.19 -13.06
N VAL A 12 2.02 18.15 -13.57
CA VAL A 12 2.27 18.44 -14.99
C VAL A 12 1.57 17.33 -15.79
N SER A 13 0.96 17.67 -16.94
CA SER A 13 0.32 16.68 -17.82
C SER A 13 1.38 15.77 -18.45
N VAL A 14 1.92 14.84 -17.65
CA VAL A 14 2.75 13.75 -18.12
C VAL A 14 1.80 12.59 -18.37
N PRO A 15 1.55 12.21 -19.63
CA PRO A 15 0.80 10.98 -19.89
C PRO A 15 1.55 9.82 -19.22
N HIS A 16 0.80 9.01 -18.45
CA HIS A 16 1.28 7.82 -17.72
C HIS A 16 2.12 8.07 -16.45
N LEU A 17 1.93 9.19 -15.72
CA LEU A 17 2.61 9.39 -14.42
C LEU A 17 2.30 8.27 -13.41
N PHE A 18 1.11 7.66 -13.51
CA PHE A 18 0.72 6.51 -12.71
C PHE A 18 -0.03 5.50 -13.56
N GLU A 19 0.25 4.22 -13.31
CA GLU A 19 -0.57 3.11 -13.77
C GLU A 19 -1.27 2.48 -12.56
N ILE A 20 -2.61 2.46 -12.58
CA ILE A 20 -3.40 1.96 -11.45
C ILE A 20 -3.80 0.52 -11.73
N HIS A 21 -3.23 -0.40 -10.98
CA HIS A 21 -3.65 -1.80 -10.93
C HIS A 21 -4.68 -1.99 -9.82
N LYS A 22 -5.92 -2.36 -10.19
CA LYS A 22 -6.95 -2.73 -9.20
C LYS A 22 -6.84 -4.20 -8.86
N THR A 23 -6.95 -4.50 -7.57
CA THR A 23 -7.00 -5.86 -7.07
C THR A 23 -8.49 -6.16 -6.69
N GLU A 24 -9.04 -7.31 -7.11
CA GLU A 24 -10.47 -7.68 -6.95
C GLU A 24 -11.02 -8.29 -5.60
N SER A 25 -10.36 -8.28 -4.43
CA SER A 25 -10.86 -8.86 -3.15
C SER A 25 -10.08 -8.47 -1.87
N GLU A 26 -10.68 -8.59 -0.67
CA GLU A 26 -10.04 -8.25 0.63
C GLU A 26 -8.83 -9.12 1.02
N LYS A 27 -8.70 -10.33 0.47
CA LYS A 27 -7.47 -11.17 0.60
C LYS A 27 -6.24 -10.52 -0.06
N GLN A 28 -6.42 -9.37 -0.68
CA GLN A 28 -5.41 -8.65 -1.43
C GLN A 28 -4.82 -7.45 -0.70
N LEU A 29 -5.11 -7.20 0.57
CA LEU A 29 -4.22 -6.31 1.33
C LEU A 29 -2.90 -7.02 1.61
N GLY A 30 -2.98 -8.28 2.03
CA GLY A 30 -1.85 -9.20 2.07
C GLY A 30 -1.89 -10.11 3.29
N HIS A 31 -2.01 -11.40 3.01
CA HIS A 31 -1.96 -12.49 3.99
C HIS A 31 -0.59 -13.18 3.91
N LEU A 32 0.03 -13.43 5.05
CA LEU A 32 1.31 -14.12 5.13
C LEU A 32 1.13 -15.62 4.82
N GLY A 33 1.72 -16.08 3.72
CA GLY A 33 1.78 -17.49 3.37
C GLY A 33 2.79 -18.25 4.23
N LYS A 34 2.66 -19.58 4.28
CA LYS A 34 3.60 -20.47 4.98
C LYS A 34 5.04 -20.39 4.46
N ASN A 35 5.22 -19.89 3.24
CA ASN A 35 6.51 -19.70 2.59
C ASN A 35 7.14 -18.33 2.87
N GLY A 36 6.55 -17.51 3.75
CA GLY A 36 7.04 -16.17 4.06
C GLY A 36 6.68 -15.10 3.02
N SER A 37 5.89 -15.44 1.99
CA SER A 37 5.43 -14.47 0.99
C SER A 37 4.04 -13.95 1.33
N PHE A 38 3.83 -12.65 1.13
CA PHE A 38 2.50 -12.07 1.23
C PHE A 38 1.73 -12.20 -0.09
N SER A 39 0.42 -12.36 0.02
CA SER A 39 -0.52 -12.15 -1.10
C SER A 39 -0.80 -10.67 -1.34
N GLY A 40 -1.57 -10.34 -2.39
CA GLY A 40 -2.15 -9.01 -2.53
C GLY A 40 -1.15 -7.88 -2.76
N VAL A 41 -1.55 -6.66 -2.42
CA VAL A 41 -0.80 -5.42 -2.50
C VAL A 41 0.53 -5.54 -1.76
N ILE A 42 0.55 -6.01 -0.50
CA ILE A 42 1.83 -6.21 0.22
C ILE A 42 2.73 -7.21 -0.52
N GLY A 43 2.15 -8.29 -1.08
CA GLY A 43 2.89 -9.23 -1.90
C GLY A 43 3.46 -8.64 -3.18
N MET A 44 2.68 -7.80 -3.87
CA MET A 44 3.13 -7.10 -5.08
C MET A 44 4.28 -6.16 -4.76
N LEU A 45 4.20 -5.42 -3.65
CA LEU A 45 5.29 -4.58 -3.16
C LEU A 45 6.54 -5.42 -2.81
N GLN A 46 6.36 -6.51 -2.04
CA GLN A 46 7.45 -7.42 -1.66
C GLN A 46 8.19 -7.99 -2.89
N ARG A 47 7.47 -8.25 -3.99
CA ARG A 47 8.03 -8.78 -5.24
C ARG A 47 8.47 -7.71 -6.24
N GLY A 48 8.29 -6.43 -5.94
CA GLY A 48 8.61 -5.32 -6.84
C GLY A 48 7.69 -5.22 -8.08
N GLU A 49 6.48 -5.78 -8.00
CA GLU A 49 5.46 -5.71 -9.07
C GLU A 49 4.66 -4.39 -9.02
N ALA A 50 4.73 -3.68 -7.89
CA ALA A 50 4.15 -2.36 -7.70
C ALA A 50 5.11 -1.48 -6.89
N ASP A 51 5.10 -0.17 -7.17
CA ASP A 51 5.92 0.81 -6.44
C ASP A 51 5.19 1.40 -5.22
N LEU A 52 3.85 1.43 -5.26
CA LEU A 52 3.01 2.04 -4.22
C LEU A 52 1.75 1.20 -3.95
N GLY A 53 1.50 0.90 -2.68
CA GLY A 53 0.27 0.27 -2.22
C GLY A 53 -0.66 1.29 -1.55
N VAL A 54 -1.89 1.43 -2.06
CA VAL A 54 -2.87 2.36 -1.52
C VAL A 54 -4.13 1.62 -1.08
N GLY A 55 -4.53 1.80 0.18
CA GLY A 55 -5.75 1.23 0.74
C GLY A 55 -5.79 1.38 2.26
N GLY A 56 -6.84 0.84 2.90
CA GLY A 56 -6.95 0.72 4.36
C GLY A 56 -6.01 -0.34 4.93
N ILE A 57 -4.71 -0.22 4.67
CA ILE A 57 -3.71 -1.21 5.01
C ILE A 57 -3.23 -0.98 6.45
N GLY A 58 -3.56 -1.90 7.35
CA GLY A 58 -3.02 -1.90 8.71
C GLY A 58 -1.52 -2.19 8.74
N MET A 59 -0.80 -1.45 9.60
CA MET A 59 0.61 -1.69 9.92
C MET A 59 0.71 -2.83 10.93
N LEU A 60 0.89 -4.05 10.44
CA LEU A 60 1.14 -5.24 11.24
C LEU A 60 2.64 -5.51 11.28
N TYR A 61 3.16 -6.07 12.38
CA TYR A 61 4.59 -6.31 12.56
C TYR A 61 5.20 -7.12 11.40
N GLU A 62 4.50 -8.17 10.96
CA GLU A 62 4.98 -9.04 9.89
C GLU A 62 5.07 -8.33 8.53
N ARG A 63 4.31 -7.25 8.34
CA ARG A 63 4.35 -6.46 7.09
C ARG A 63 5.53 -5.47 7.08
N LEU A 64 5.96 -5.01 8.26
CA LEU A 64 7.09 -4.08 8.39
C LEU A 64 8.42 -4.73 7.99
N ASP A 65 8.49 -6.05 7.99
CA ASP A 65 9.70 -6.80 7.58
C ASP A 65 9.89 -6.82 6.05
N VAL A 66 8.86 -6.49 5.27
CA VAL A 66 8.87 -6.67 3.81
C VAL A 66 8.52 -5.42 3.01
N VAL A 67 7.92 -4.41 3.65
CA VAL A 67 7.59 -3.12 3.02
C VAL A 67 7.74 -1.96 3.99
N ASP A 68 8.03 -0.78 3.45
CA ASP A 68 8.03 0.47 4.21
C ASP A 68 6.63 1.10 4.21
N PHE A 69 6.20 1.58 5.38
CA PHE A 69 4.95 2.33 5.53
C PHE A 69 5.22 3.83 5.68
N SER A 70 4.31 4.63 5.12
CA SER A 70 4.24 6.05 5.47
C SER A 70 3.64 6.25 6.87
N HIS A 71 3.59 7.49 7.33
CA HIS A 71 2.94 7.82 8.59
C HIS A 71 1.46 7.44 8.56
N THR A 72 0.95 6.93 9.67
CA THR A 72 -0.45 6.51 9.79
C THR A 72 -1.39 7.68 9.55
N TYR A 73 -2.33 7.52 8.62
CA TYR A 73 -3.33 8.54 8.31
C TYR A 73 -4.66 8.33 9.05
N MET A 74 -4.89 7.13 9.60
CA MET A 74 -6.10 6.78 10.37
C MET A 74 -5.72 5.84 11.52
N ILE A 75 -6.08 6.23 12.74
CA ILE A 75 -6.02 5.39 13.94
C ILE A 75 -7.48 5.18 14.35
N LYS A 76 -7.89 3.92 14.52
CA LYS A 76 -9.24 3.58 14.95
C LYS A 76 -9.17 3.23 16.44
N ASP A 77 -9.91 3.99 17.24
CA ASP A 77 -10.14 3.73 18.66
C ASP A 77 -11.07 2.53 18.89
#